data_AF-A0A8I2YVZ8-F1
#
_entry.id   AF-A0A8I2YVZ8-F1
#
_cell.length_a   1.000
_cell.length_b   1.000
_cell.length_c   1.000
_cell.angle_alpha   90.00
_cell.angle_beta   90.00
_cell.angle_gamma   90.00
#
_symmetry.space_group_name_H-M   'P 1'
#
loop_
_entity.id
_entity.type
_entity.pdbx_description
1 polymer ?
#
loop_
_entity_poly.entity_id
_entity_poly.type
_entity_poly.pdbx_seq_one_letter_code
_entity_poly.pdbx_strand_id
1 'polypeptide(L)' 'MALATRQRQQLELGGMLITMDTPNILVGTSRGVVPHLSRDHTHGSDAIQWLHVPFESL' A
#
# COMPACT_ATOMS: atom_id res chain seq x y z
N MET A 1 10.64 -7.54 23.66
CA MET A 1 10.50 -7.19 22.23
C MET A 1 9.11 -6.60 22.07
N ALA A 2 8.98 -5.27 22.05
CA ALA A 2 7.68 -4.60 22.11
C ALA A 2 6.90 -4.85 20.80
N LEU A 3 5.71 -5.43 20.92
CA LEU A 3 4.74 -5.53 19.82
C LEU A 3 4.27 -4.10 19.50
N ALA A 4 4.59 -3.59 18.32
CA ALA A 4 4.13 -2.27 17.89
C ALA A 4 2.59 -2.24 17.91
N THR A 5 2.02 -1.35 18.72
CA THR A 5 0.57 -1.17 18.86
C THR A 5 -0.03 -0.81 17.50
N ARG A 6 -1.01 -1.58 17.02
CA ARG A 6 -1.73 -1.23 15.80
C ARG A 6 -2.53 0.05 16.01
N GLN A 7 -2.24 1.10 15.24
CA GLN A 7 -2.97 2.37 15.28
C GLN A 7 -3.64 2.66 13.94
N ARG A 8 -4.94 3.01 13.97
CA ARG A 8 -5.68 3.52 12.81
C ARG A 8 -5.28 4.98 12.56
N GLN A 9 -4.83 5.30 11.35
CA GLN A 9 -4.57 6.67 10.93
C GLN A 9 -5.58 7.10 9.86
N GLN A 10 -6.05 8.34 9.95
CA GLN A 10 -6.87 9.00 8.92
C GLN A 10 -5.98 10.01 8.20
N LEU A 11 -5.79 9.81 6.90
CA LEU A 11 -4.95 10.61 6.01
C LEU A 11 -5.87 11.39 5.06
N GLU A 12 -5.65 12.68 4.87
CA GLU A 12 -6.41 13.49 3.92
C GLU A 12 -5.62 13.67 2.62
N LEU A 13 -6.23 13.32 1.48
CA LEU A 13 -5.66 13.53 0.15
C LEU A 13 -6.72 14.13 -0.77
N GLY A 14 -6.56 15.41 -1.15
CA GLY A 14 -7.43 16.07 -2.13
C GLY A 14 -8.92 16.09 -1.75
N GLY A 15 -9.25 16.15 -0.46
CA GLY A 15 -10.63 16.09 0.06
C GLY A 15 -11.17 14.68 0.31
N MET A 16 -10.36 13.64 0.08
CA MET A 16 -10.70 12.25 0.41
C MET A 16 -10.00 11.81 1.69
N LEU A 17 -10.76 11.19 2.61
CA LEU A 17 -10.24 10.57 3.82
C LEU A 17 -9.85 9.12 3.55
N ILE A 18 -8.57 8.82 3.70
CA ILE A 18 -7.99 7.48 3.58
C ILE A 18 -7.71 6.95 4.98
N THR A 19 -8.18 5.73 5.29
CA THR A 19 -7.90 5.10 6.59
C THR A 19 -6.87 4.00 6.41
N MET A 20 -5.79 4.03 7.19
CA MET A 20 -4.72 3.04 7.14
C MET A 20 -4.34 2.58 8.55
N ASP A 21 -4.31 1.27 8.76
CA ASP A 21 -3.77 0.68 9.99
C ASP A 21 -2.25 0.66 9.92
N THR A 22 -1.58 1.17 10.96
CA THR A 22 -0.12 1.14 11.11
C THR A 22 0.29 0.13 12.18
N PRO A 23 1.41 -0.59 12.05
CA PRO A 23 2.28 -0.63 10.88
C PRO A 23 1.59 -1.33 9.69
N ASN A 24 1.81 -0.81 8.47
CA ASN A 24 1.37 -1.42 7.22
C ASN A 24 2.54 -1.62 6.26
N ILE A 25 2.31 -2.40 5.21
CA ILE A 25 3.29 -2.65 4.15
C ILE A 25 2.96 -1.78 2.94
N LEU A 26 3.97 -1.08 2.43
CA LEU A 26 3.94 -0.44 1.12
C LEU A 26 4.68 -1.33 0.12
N VAL A 27 3.97 -1.87 -0.86
CA VAL A 27 4.55 -2.77 -1.87
C VAL A 27 5.25 -1.96 -2.95
N GLY A 28 6.51 -2.30 -3.21
CA GLY A 28 7.28 -1.70 -4.29
C GLY A 28 6.74 -2.09 -5.66
N THR A 29 6.71 -1.12 -6.57
CA THR A 29 6.32 -1.34 -7.96
C THR A 29 7.43 -0.92 -8.91
N SER A 30 7.41 -1.44 -10.13
CA SER A 30 8.19 -0.95 -11.26
C SER A 30 7.21 -0.48 -12.34
N ARG A 31 7.29 0.79 -12.73
CA ARG A 31 6.35 1.42 -13.68
C ARG A 31 4.87 1.21 -13.33
N GLY A 32 4.55 1.28 -12.03
CA GLY A 32 3.19 1.05 -11.52
C GLY A 32 2.72 -0.41 -11.52
N VAL A 33 3.59 -1.38 -11.79
CA VAL A 33 3.27 -2.81 -11.78
C VAL A 33 4.02 -3.52 -10.65
N VAL A 34 3.34 -4.39 -9.90
CA VAL A 34 3.98 -5.27 -8.92
C VAL A 34 4.74 -6.37 -9.68
N PRO A 35 6.07 -6.51 -9.52
CA PRO A 35 6.85 -7.46 -10.30
C PRO A 35 6.36 -8.90 -10.13
N HIS A 36 6.34 -9.64 -11.24
CA HIS A 36 6.00 -11.08 -11.30
C HIS A 36 4.58 -11.46 -10.87
N LEU A 37 3.74 -10.49 -10.49
CA LEU A 37 2.35 -10.73 -10.14
C LEU A 37 1.43 -10.15 -11.22
N SER A 38 0.48 -10.95 -11.65
CA SER A 38 -0.65 -10.43 -12.43
C SER A 38 -1.66 -9.73 -11.52
N ARG A 39 -2.58 -8.98 -12.14
CA ARG A 39 -3.56 -8.14 -11.42
C ARG A 39 -4.44 -8.93 -10.45
N ASP A 40 -4.86 -10.13 -10.83
CA ASP A 40 -5.64 -11.05 -10.00
C ASP A 40 -4.87 -11.48 -8.75
N HIS A 41 -3.58 -11.80 -8.87
CA HIS A 41 -2.73 -12.11 -7.71
C HIS A 41 -2.60 -10.90 -6.77
N THR A 42 -2.47 -9.69 -7.33
CA THR A 42 -2.40 -8.47 -6.50
C THR A 42 -3.72 -8.19 -5.79
N HIS A 43 -4.86 -8.42 -6.45
CA HIS A 43 -6.19 -8.15 -5.89
C HIS A 43 -6.63 -9.22 -4.88
N GLY A 44 -6.11 -10.44 -4.97
CA GLY A 44 -6.41 -11.54 -4.05
C GLY A 44 -5.62 -11.49 -2.73
N SER A 45 -4.70 -10.54 -2.55
CA SER A 45 -3.78 -10.50 -1.42
C SER A 45 -4.00 -9.29 -0.53
N ASP A 46 -4.38 -9.52 0.73
CA ASP A 46 -4.53 -8.48 1.75
C ASP A 46 -3.21 -7.77 2.10
N ALA A 47 -2.06 -8.34 1.73
CA ALA A 47 -0.76 -7.70 1.92
C ALA A 47 -0.45 -6.63 0.86
N ILE A 48 -1.18 -6.61 -0.27
CA ILE A 48 -0.92 -5.73 -1.43
C ILE A 48 -2.02 -4.67 -1.52
N GLN A 49 -2.27 -3.97 -0.40
CA GLN A 49 -3.28 -2.90 -0.33
C GLN A 49 -2.72 -1.52 -0.69
N TRP A 50 -1.43 -1.31 -0.42
CA TRP A 50 -0.77 -0.03 -0.63
C TRP A 50 0.41 -0.20 -1.57
N LEU A 51 0.44 0.59 -2.65
CA LEU A 51 1.47 0.53 -3.67
C LEU A 51 2.32 1.80 -3.61
N HIS A 52 3.64 1.62 -3.56
CA HIS A 52 4.58 2.71 -3.82
C HIS A 52 4.82 2.77 -5.34
N VAL A 53 4.22 3.77 -5.99
CA VAL A 53 4.37 4.02 -7.43
C VAL A 53 5.39 5.14 -7.64
N PRO A 54 6.63 4.82 -8.07
CA PRO A 54 7.66 5.83 -8.25
C PRO A 54 7.34 6.72 -9.47
N PHE A 55 7.77 7.99 -9.40
CA PHE A 55 7.52 9.01 -10.43
C PHE A 55 8.05 8.65 -11.83
N GLU A 56 9.09 7.82 -11.91
CA GLU A 56 9.67 7.29 -13.16
C GLU A 56 8.77 6.29 -13.92
N SER A 57 7.52 6.11 -13.46
CA SER A 57 6.54 5.21 -14.06
C SER A 57 5.75 5.81 -15.22
N LEU A 58 5.98 7.09 -15.56
CA LEU A 58 5.33 7.81 -16.66
C LEU A 58 6.03 7.60 -18.01
#